data_AF-A0A6U2CT99-F1
#
_entry.id   AF-A0A6U2CT99-F1
#
_cell.length_a   1.000
_cell.length_b   1.000
_cell.length_c   1.000
_cell.angle_alpha   90.00
_cell.angle_beta   90.00
_cell.angle_gamma   90.00
#
_symmetry.space_group_name_H-M   'P 1'
#
loop_
_entity.id
_entity.type
_entity.pdbx_description
1 polymer ?
#
loop_
_entity_poly.entity_id
_entity_poly.type
_entity_poly.pdbx_seq_one_letter_code
_entity_poly.pdbx_strand_id
1 'polypeptide(L)'
;MSPSSLLLLVATTSLFAVAINADKTLAGGSGGWSDGEWYVQVDGVMGGKSSGSLSFPSSSVMQFSGVISLDGGGFSSVRSYRMSHDLSSYAGVSVAFETMAPGSVPMGMHIQFAMSGSRYSYAAAYAIPPGQNAGDVATVFLPLWAFNRATSSGFLCSDCELDPTKVSGIDFYVLFQEGPFSVKILNVTAMDRVPEPPAGPTTPLANSAAVVSLISSTIKRSAYLYDQGYTELCTALYDATARLVAGSSSAADASRDAACAGLERATQVSSDPADRAWVLRRALDAVLAVEEGTALPGDGEYPKVAQGDWTANKQTSGWDVCRSGHPVTYPIVKPSAPSADSSPATAAATPAGLGAEPGSSVSHASRGAVHLTSVIMATAAGLLLRSCFSLV
;
A
#
# COMPACT_ATOMS: atom_id res chain seq x y z
N MET A 1 16.17 -24.18 74.97
CA MET A 1 15.56 -22.99 74.34
C MET A 1 16.57 -22.49 73.31
N SER A 2 16.28 -22.71 72.02
CA SER A 2 17.13 -22.27 70.90
C SER A 2 16.22 -21.49 69.95
N PRO A 3 16.56 -20.26 69.53
CA PRO A 3 15.66 -19.47 68.71
C PRO A 3 15.78 -19.88 67.23
N SER A 4 14.65 -20.27 66.64
CA SER A 4 14.51 -20.53 65.21
C SER A 4 14.74 -19.23 64.43
N SER A 5 15.76 -19.22 63.57
CA SER A 5 16.00 -18.13 62.62
C SER A 5 15.09 -18.30 61.40
N LEU A 6 14.12 -17.40 61.25
CA LEU A 6 13.24 -17.31 60.10
C LEU A 6 13.98 -16.51 59.00
N LEU A 7 14.43 -17.20 57.96
CA LEU A 7 15.08 -16.60 56.80
C LEU A 7 14.00 -16.01 55.88
N LEU A 8 13.89 -14.69 55.83
CA LEU A 8 12.95 -13.98 54.96
C LEU A 8 13.56 -13.87 53.55
N LEU A 9 13.07 -14.69 52.60
CA LEU A 9 13.48 -14.62 51.20
C LEU A 9 12.77 -13.42 50.53
N VAL A 10 13.46 -12.29 50.37
CA VAL A 10 12.94 -11.14 49.61
C VAL A 10 13.09 -11.44 48.13
N ALA A 11 12.00 -11.85 47.48
CA ALA A 11 11.93 -11.96 46.03
C ALA A 11 11.89 -10.55 45.44
N THR A 12 13.03 -10.06 44.94
CA THR A 12 13.09 -8.83 44.16
C THR A 12 12.52 -9.10 42.78
N THR A 13 11.24 -8.77 42.57
CA THR A 13 10.64 -8.67 41.24
C THR A 13 11.25 -7.46 40.52
N SER A 14 12.26 -7.70 39.69
CA SER A 14 12.74 -6.70 38.73
C SER A 14 11.65 -6.42 37.71
N LEU A 15 10.92 -5.31 37.91
CA LEU A 15 10.10 -4.70 36.87
C LEU A 15 11.04 -4.17 35.78
N PHE A 16 11.19 -4.91 34.68
CA PHE A 16 11.70 -4.33 33.44
C PHE A 16 10.60 -3.40 32.89
N ALA A 17 10.77 -2.09 33.08
CA ALA A 17 9.99 -1.11 32.34
C ALA A 17 10.41 -1.20 30.88
N VAL A 18 9.62 -1.87 30.05
CA VAL A 18 9.76 -1.77 28.59
C VAL A 18 9.40 -0.32 28.25
N ALA A 19 10.37 0.45 27.77
CA ALA A 19 10.12 1.77 27.22
C ALA A 19 9.24 1.59 25.97
N ILE A 20 7.96 1.94 26.09
CA ILE A 20 7.03 1.95 24.96
C ILE A 20 7.33 3.24 24.19
N ASN A 21 7.86 3.14 22.97
CA ASN A 21 7.91 4.29 22.08
C ASN A 21 6.47 4.67 21.71
N ALA A 22 6.16 5.97 21.70
CA ALA A 22 4.89 6.42 21.15
C ALA A 22 4.94 6.34 19.61
N ASP A 23 3.78 6.05 19.01
CA ASP A 23 3.58 6.20 17.57
C ASP A 23 4.02 7.60 17.12
N LYS A 24 4.66 7.67 15.95
CA LYS A 24 5.24 8.90 15.43
C LYS A 24 4.73 9.18 14.03
N THR A 25 3.99 10.27 13.86
CA THR A 25 3.60 10.77 12.55
C THR A 25 4.85 11.17 11.75
N LEU A 26 5.03 10.56 10.59
CA LEU A 26 6.12 10.86 9.65
C LEU A 26 5.71 11.92 8.63
N ALA A 27 4.44 11.89 8.19
CA ALA A 27 3.88 12.86 7.26
C ALA A 27 2.36 12.98 7.43
N GLY A 28 1.79 14.16 7.17
CA GLY A 28 0.35 14.40 7.24
C GLY A 28 -0.20 14.46 8.66
N GLY A 29 -1.45 14.01 8.84
CA GLY A 29 -2.10 13.93 10.14
C GLY A 29 -2.44 15.31 10.74
N SER A 30 -2.35 15.45 12.06
CA SER A 30 -2.62 16.71 12.76
C SER A 30 -1.61 17.81 12.44
N GLY A 31 -0.38 17.45 12.08
CA GLY A 31 0.64 18.39 11.58
C GLY A 31 0.38 18.85 10.15
N GLY A 32 -0.50 18.15 9.43
CA GLY A 32 -0.81 18.40 8.03
C GLY A 32 0.31 18.03 7.06
N TRP A 33 0.08 18.30 5.78
CA TRP A 33 1.03 18.10 4.70
C TRP A 33 1.74 19.42 4.38
N SER A 34 3.07 19.37 4.36
CA SER A 34 3.92 20.49 3.96
C SER A 34 4.07 20.51 2.44
N ASP A 35 3.19 21.23 1.73
CA ASP A 35 3.11 21.27 0.25
C ASP A 35 4.49 21.38 -0.44
N GLY A 36 5.32 22.35 -0.02
CA GLY A 36 6.66 22.57 -0.59
C GLY A 36 7.68 21.45 -0.37
N GLU A 37 7.35 20.45 0.45
CA GLU A 37 8.19 19.28 0.72
C GLU A 37 7.88 18.09 -0.20
N TRP A 38 6.98 18.24 -1.18
CA TRP A 38 6.58 17.16 -2.07
C TRP A 38 6.60 17.58 -3.54
N TYR A 39 6.93 16.63 -4.42
CA TYR A 39 6.95 16.87 -5.86
C TYR A 39 6.52 15.64 -6.65
N VAL A 40 6.00 15.89 -7.85
CA VAL A 40 5.60 14.84 -8.79
C VAL A 40 6.80 14.44 -9.65
N GLN A 41 6.97 13.13 -9.85
CA GLN A 41 7.88 12.57 -10.85
C GLN A 41 7.16 11.50 -11.67
N VAL A 42 7.24 11.64 -12.99
CA VAL A 42 6.62 10.75 -13.99
C VAL A 42 7.67 10.11 -14.89
N ASP A 43 7.23 9.21 -15.77
CA ASP A 43 8.04 8.44 -16.72
C ASP A 43 8.54 9.21 -17.97
N GLY A 44 8.46 10.54 -17.95
CA GLY A 44 8.68 11.39 -19.12
C GLY A 44 10.12 11.46 -19.66
N VAL A 45 11.13 11.00 -18.91
CA VAL A 45 12.57 11.13 -19.27
C VAL A 45 12.91 10.49 -20.63
N MET A 46 12.16 9.47 -21.05
CA MET A 46 12.33 8.78 -22.34
C MET A 46 11.08 8.92 -23.25
N GLY A 47 10.29 9.97 -23.07
CA GLY A 47 9.06 10.22 -23.85
C GLY A 47 7.82 9.49 -23.34
N GLY A 48 7.85 9.00 -22.10
CA GLY A 48 6.69 8.40 -21.45
C GLY A 48 5.52 9.37 -21.32
N LYS A 49 4.31 8.83 -21.40
CA LYS A 49 3.06 9.61 -21.49
C LYS A 49 2.25 9.59 -20.19
N SER A 50 2.80 9.07 -19.09
CA SER A 50 2.11 9.11 -17.81
C SER A 50 2.07 10.55 -17.27
N SER A 51 1.01 10.88 -16.53
CA SER A 51 0.85 12.18 -15.89
C SER A 51 0.67 12.03 -14.38
N GLY A 52 0.95 13.11 -13.66
CA GLY A 52 0.77 13.21 -12.22
C GLY A 52 0.48 14.64 -11.82
N SER A 53 -0.42 14.80 -10.87
CA SER A 53 -0.78 16.07 -10.24
C SER A 53 -0.84 15.86 -8.74
N LEU A 54 -0.30 16.82 -8.02
CA LEU A 54 -0.33 16.89 -6.57
C LEU A 54 -1.18 18.09 -6.16
N SER A 55 -2.11 17.88 -5.24
CA SER A 55 -2.85 18.96 -4.60
C SER A 55 -3.11 18.64 -3.13
N PHE A 56 -3.40 19.68 -2.35
CA PHE A 56 -3.69 19.57 -0.93
C PHE A 56 -5.08 20.19 -0.66
N PRO A 57 -6.18 19.44 -0.90
CA PRO A 57 -7.54 19.96 -0.73
C PRO A 57 -7.82 20.50 0.68
N SER A 58 -7.10 19.99 1.68
CA SER A 58 -6.99 20.53 3.02
C SER A 58 -5.56 20.31 3.54
N SER A 59 -5.20 20.93 4.66
CA SER A 59 -3.92 20.66 5.31
C SER A 59 -3.76 19.18 5.70
N SER A 60 -4.86 18.46 5.95
CA SER A 60 -4.85 17.06 6.39
C SER A 60 -4.89 16.02 5.26
N VAL A 61 -5.03 16.44 3.99
CA VAL A 61 -5.20 15.53 2.86
C VAL A 61 -4.24 15.88 1.73
N MET A 62 -3.38 14.93 1.37
CA MET A 62 -2.66 14.94 0.10
C MET A 62 -3.48 14.21 -0.93
N GLN A 63 -3.78 14.85 -2.06
CA GLN A 63 -4.38 14.19 -3.22
C GLN A 63 -3.33 14.02 -4.32
N PHE A 64 -3.15 12.76 -4.71
CA PHE A 64 -2.31 12.37 -5.84
C PHE A 64 -3.18 11.80 -6.95
N SER A 65 -3.16 12.43 -8.11
CA SER A 65 -3.98 12.02 -9.26
C SER A 65 -3.19 12.08 -10.57
N GLY A 66 -3.70 11.44 -11.61
CA GLY A 66 -3.05 11.43 -12.91
C GLY A 66 -3.63 10.36 -13.83
N VAL A 67 -2.90 10.09 -14.91
CA VAL A 67 -3.18 9.00 -15.86
C VAL A 67 -1.91 8.20 -16.06
N ILE A 68 -1.96 6.90 -15.82
CA ILE A 68 -0.88 5.99 -16.20
C ILE A 68 -1.06 5.59 -17.67
N SER A 69 -0.01 5.76 -18.46
CA SER A 69 0.05 5.28 -19.84
C SER A 69 1.13 4.21 -19.96
N LEU A 70 0.82 3.11 -20.64
CA LEU A 70 1.78 2.05 -20.93
C LEU A 70 2.67 2.37 -22.15
N ASP A 71 2.42 3.50 -22.82
CA ASP A 71 3.30 4.07 -23.84
C ASP A 71 4.41 4.87 -23.15
N GLY A 72 5.39 4.15 -22.60
CA GLY A 72 6.44 4.72 -21.76
C GLY A 72 6.91 3.79 -20.65
N GLY A 73 7.33 4.40 -19.53
CA GLY A 73 7.75 3.67 -18.34
C GLY A 73 6.59 3.23 -17.44
N GLY A 74 5.38 3.73 -17.67
CA GLY A 74 4.17 3.25 -17.01
C GLY A 74 4.07 3.63 -15.53
N PHE A 75 4.60 4.79 -15.12
CA PHE A 75 4.56 5.17 -13.71
C PHE A 75 4.34 6.67 -13.47
N SER A 76 3.77 6.95 -12.31
CA SER A 76 3.66 8.27 -11.71
C SER A 76 3.95 8.16 -10.23
N SER A 77 4.68 9.13 -9.67
CA SER A 77 5.06 9.14 -8.25
C SER A 77 4.97 10.53 -7.64
N VAL A 78 4.70 10.58 -6.34
CA VAL A 78 4.90 11.76 -5.50
C VAL A 78 6.00 11.44 -4.51
N ARG A 79 6.96 12.33 -4.41
CA ARG A 79 8.18 12.11 -3.65
C ARG A 79 8.36 13.23 -2.66
N SER A 80 8.85 12.90 -1.48
CA SER A 80 9.22 13.92 -0.51
C SER A 80 10.62 14.45 -0.78
N TYR A 81 10.85 15.71 -0.43
CA TYR A 81 12.18 16.25 -0.25
C TYR A 81 12.76 15.78 1.09
N ARG A 82 14.09 15.82 1.18
CA ARG A 82 14.95 15.35 2.27
C ARG A 82 14.28 15.39 3.66
N MET A 83 13.88 14.23 4.15
CA MET A 83 13.55 14.02 5.56
C MET A 83 14.67 13.23 6.25
N SER A 84 14.57 13.04 7.57
CA SER A 84 15.47 12.17 8.32
C SER A 84 14.69 11.50 9.44
N HIS A 85 14.56 10.18 9.35
CA HIS A 85 13.85 9.36 10.30
C HIS A 85 14.70 8.13 10.66
N ASP A 86 14.88 7.91 11.96
CA ASP A 86 15.30 6.61 12.49
C ASP A 86 14.02 5.82 12.82
N LEU A 87 13.80 4.74 12.09
CA LEU A 87 12.67 3.84 12.27
C LEU A 87 13.07 2.54 12.98
N SER A 88 14.32 2.39 13.43
CA SER A 88 14.85 1.13 13.98
C SER A 88 14.12 0.63 15.23
N SER A 89 13.46 1.54 15.96
CA SER A 89 12.69 1.22 17.16
C SER A 89 11.21 0.97 16.91
N TYR A 90 10.76 0.94 15.65
CA TYR A 90 9.36 0.79 15.27
C TYR A 90 9.12 -0.55 14.58
N ALA A 91 7.91 -1.11 14.71
CA ALA A 91 7.56 -2.38 14.06
C ALA A 91 7.30 -2.22 12.55
N GLY A 92 6.91 -1.01 12.12
CA GLY A 92 6.50 -0.71 10.75
C GLY A 92 5.89 0.68 10.63
N VAL A 93 5.21 0.90 9.51
CA VAL A 93 4.45 2.13 9.26
C VAL A 93 3.00 1.84 8.92
N SER A 94 2.11 2.71 9.38
CA SER A 94 0.72 2.77 8.97
C SER A 94 0.52 3.89 7.95
N VAL A 95 -0.23 3.63 6.89
CA VAL A 95 -0.65 4.64 5.91
C VAL A 95 -2.16 4.76 5.94
N ALA A 96 -2.68 5.93 6.34
CA ALA A 96 -4.11 6.22 6.29
C ALA A 96 -4.48 6.90 4.97
N PHE A 97 -5.55 6.46 4.33
CA PHE A 97 -6.01 6.92 3.02
C PHE A 97 -7.54 6.91 2.90
N GLU A 98 -8.09 7.74 2.00
CA GLU A 98 -9.48 7.54 1.56
C GLU A 98 -9.51 6.33 0.63
N THR A 99 -10.50 5.47 0.84
CA THR A 99 -10.80 4.30 0.00
C THR A 99 -11.22 4.72 -1.42
N MET A 100 -11.15 3.77 -2.36
CA MET A 100 -11.66 4.00 -3.72
C MET A 100 -13.18 4.16 -3.70
N ALA A 101 -13.74 4.79 -4.74
CA ALA A 101 -15.19 4.92 -4.86
C ALA A 101 -15.88 3.54 -4.86
N PRO A 102 -17.10 3.43 -4.28
CA PRO A 102 -17.86 2.19 -4.27
C PRO A 102 -17.99 1.57 -5.66
N GLY A 103 -17.80 0.25 -5.77
CA GLY A 103 -17.83 -0.48 -7.04
C GLY A 103 -16.57 -0.34 -7.90
N SER A 104 -15.56 0.41 -7.46
CA SER A 104 -14.25 0.47 -8.13
C SER A 104 -13.41 -0.78 -7.83
N VAL A 105 -12.45 -1.02 -8.69
CA VAL A 105 -11.36 -1.98 -8.47
C VAL A 105 -10.30 -1.40 -7.53
N PRO A 106 -9.67 -2.21 -6.66
CA PRO A 106 -8.57 -1.75 -5.82
C PRO A 106 -7.43 -1.11 -6.62
N MET A 107 -6.77 -0.13 -6.01
CA MET A 107 -5.61 0.57 -6.57
C MET A 107 -4.34 0.12 -5.85
N GLY A 108 -3.40 -0.47 -6.57
CA GLY A 108 -2.12 -0.89 -6.04
C GLY A 108 -1.20 0.32 -5.86
N MET A 109 -0.55 0.40 -4.71
CA MET A 109 0.34 1.49 -4.34
C MET A 109 1.65 0.92 -3.82
N HIS A 110 2.75 1.57 -4.19
CA HIS A 110 4.01 1.43 -3.47
C HIS A 110 4.19 2.64 -2.57
N ILE A 111 4.50 2.38 -1.30
CA ILE A 111 5.23 3.34 -0.46
C ILE A 111 6.71 2.97 -0.52
N GLN A 112 7.60 3.94 -0.74
CA GLN A 112 9.03 3.71 -0.79
C GLN A 112 9.77 4.55 0.24
N PHE A 113 10.84 3.98 0.81
CA PHE A 113 11.81 4.72 1.60
C PHE A 113 13.06 5.00 0.76
N ALA A 114 13.37 6.29 0.60
CA ALA A 114 14.69 6.72 0.16
C ALA A 114 15.66 6.65 1.34
N MET A 115 16.94 6.43 1.03
CA MET A 115 17.95 6.11 2.02
C MET A 115 19.15 7.04 1.92
N SER A 116 19.54 7.64 3.05
CA SER A 116 20.75 8.45 3.09
C SER A 116 21.98 7.60 2.78
N GLY A 117 22.81 8.07 1.85
CA GLY A 117 24.02 7.35 1.41
C GLY A 117 23.78 6.14 0.50
N SER A 118 22.55 5.92 0.02
CA SER A 118 22.25 4.87 -0.97
C SER A 118 21.51 5.43 -2.17
N ARG A 119 21.70 4.80 -3.33
CA ARG A 119 20.94 5.07 -4.57
C ARG A 119 19.66 4.24 -4.69
N TYR A 120 19.47 3.29 -3.79
CA TYR A 120 18.33 2.38 -3.78
C TYR A 120 17.23 2.93 -2.88
N SER A 121 15.99 2.84 -3.37
CA SER A 121 14.79 3.02 -2.57
C SER A 121 14.15 1.67 -2.30
N TYR A 122 13.55 1.51 -1.12
CA TYR A 122 12.99 0.25 -0.64
C TYR A 122 11.48 0.37 -0.62
N ALA A 123 10.78 -0.44 -1.40
CA ALA A 123 9.33 -0.35 -1.56
C ALA A 123 8.60 -1.45 -0.79
N ALA A 124 7.45 -1.09 -0.22
CA ALA A 124 6.42 -2.00 0.25
C ALA A 124 5.12 -1.77 -0.53
N ALA A 125 4.43 -2.85 -0.88
CA ALA A 125 3.19 -2.82 -1.62
C ALA A 125 1.96 -2.88 -0.71
N TYR A 126 0.94 -2.10 -1.06
CA TYR A 126 -0.40 -2.19 -0.50
C TYR A 126 -1.44 -1.88 -1.58
N ALA A 127 -2.71 -2.13 -1.29
CA ALA A 127 -3.82 -1.75 -2.14
C ALA A 127 -4.77 -0.81 -1.41
N ILE A 128 -5.35 0.15 -2.12
CA ILE A 128 -6.46 0.95 -1.64
C ILE A 128 -7.74 0.27 -2.13
N PRO A 129 -8.51 -0.40 -1.26
CA PRO A 129 -9.76 -1.04 -1.64
C PRO A 129 -10.89 0.00 -1.86
N PRO A 130 -11.98 -0.36 -2.56
CA PRO A 130 -13.22 0.40 -2.57
C PRO A 130 -13.89 0.44 -1.18
N GLY A 131 -14.37 1.63 -0.82
CA GLY A 131 -15.19 1.86 0.38
C GLY A 131 -16.68 1.62 0.11
N GLN A 132 -17.46 1.66 1.19
CA GLN A 132 -18.93 1.61 1.12
C GLN A 132 -19.50 2.96 0.70
N ASN A 133 -18.88 4.04 1.15
CA ASN A 133 -19.26 5.41 0.86
C ASN A 133 -18.04 6.20 0.33
N ALA A 134 -18.33 7.24 -0.45
CA ALA A 134 -17.29 8.19 -0.84
C ALA A 134 -16.70 8.87 0.41
N GLY A 135 -15.37 8.91 0.50
CA GLY A 135 -14.65 9.47 1.65
C GLY A 135 -14.47 8.53 2.83
N ASP A 136 -14.89 7.26 2.73
CA ASP A 136 -14.54 6.24 3.73
C ASP A 136 -13.02 6.16 3.85
N VAL A 137 -12.52 6.11 5.08
CA VAL A 137 -11.08 6.06 5.38
C VAL A 137 -10.69 4.66 5.80
N ALA A 138 -9.57 4.19 5.27
CA ALA A 138 -8.89 2.99 5.74
C ALA A 138 -7.41 3.29 5.96
N THR A 139 -6.79 2.47 6.77
CA THR A 139 -5.37 2.47 7.06
C THR A 139 -4.81 1.12 6.60
N VAL A 140 -3.54 1.07 6.24
CA VAL A 140 -2.79 -0.18 6.06
C VAL A 140 -1.57 -0.14 6.96
N PHE A 141 -1.28 -1.23 7.68
CA PHE A 141 -0.01 -1.41 8.37
C PHE A 141 0.95 -2.19 7.50
N LEU A 142 2.19 -1.70 7.41
CA LEU A 142 3.28 -2.28 6.64
C LEU A 142 4.47 -2.48 7.57
N PRO A 143 4.79 -3.73 7.96
CA PRO A 143 5.95 -3.99 8.79
C PRO A 143 7.24 -3.64 8.05
N LEU A 144 8.31 -3.28 8.77
CA LEU A 144 9.56 -2.86 8.12
C LEU A 144 10.14 -3.90 7.16
N TRP A 145 9.98 -5.19 7.44
CA TRP A 145 10.44 -6.26 6.55
C TRP A 145 9.68 -6.31 5.21
N ALA A 146 8.48 -5.69 5.11
CA ALA A 146 7.74 -5.62 3.84
C ALA A 146 8.40 -4.67 2.83
N PHE A 147 9.34 -3.82 3.27
CA PHE A 147 10.14 -2.94 2.42
C PHE A 147 11.33 -3.70 1.80
N ASN A 148 11.03 -4.82 1.15
CA ASN A 148 12.01 -5.78 0.64
C ASN A 148 12.31 -5.60 -0.86
N ARG A 149 11.64 -4.66 -1.55
CA ARG A 149 11.93 -4.35 -2.95
C ARG A 149 12.86 -3.15 -3.07
N ALA A 150 14.15 -3.41 -3.11
CA ALA A 150 15.17 -2.39 -3.35
C ALA A 150 15.33 -2.12 -4.86
N THR A 151 15.11 -0.87 -5.29
CA THR A 151 15.26 -0.48 -6.70
C THR A 151 16.03 0.83 -6.89
N SER A 152 16.78 0.91 -7.99
CA SER A 152 17.41 2.14 -8.46
C SER A 152 17.22 2.25 -9.96
N SER A 153 16.57 3.31 -10.43
CA SER A 153 16.25 3.51 -11.86
C SER A 153 15.55 2.30 -12.52
N GLY A 154 14.68 1.61 -11.77
CA GLY A 154 13.96 0.42 -12.24
C GLY A 154 14.74 -0.90 -12.11
N PHE A 155 16.03 -0.87 -11.76
CA PHE A 155 16.82 -2.08 -11.55
C PHE A 155 16.71 -2.57 -10.10
N LEU A 156 16.37 -3.85 -9.95
CA LEU A 156 16.29 -4.54 -8.66
C LEU A 156 17.69 -4.76 -8.07
N CYS A 157 17.78 -4.69 -6.74
CA CYS A 157 18.92 -5.19 -5.98
C CYS A 157 18.51 -6.46 -5.24
N SER A 158 19.24 -7.55 -5.47
CA SER A 158 18.90 -8.88 -4.94
C SER A 158 19.40 -9.14 -3.51
N ASP A 159 20.38 -8.37 -3.04
CA ASP A 159 21.08 -8.53 -1.76
C ASP A 159 21.04 -7.25 -0.90
N CYS A 160 20.16 -6.31 -1.26
CA CYS A 160 19.95 -5.08 -0.51
C CYS A 160 18.89 -5.27 0.58
N GLU A 161 19.22 -4.86 1.80
CA GLU A 161 18.28 -4.81 2.92
C GLU A 161 18.05 -3.38 3.38
N LEU A 162 16.85 -3.11 3.91
CA LEU A 162 16.49 -1.81 4.46
C LEU A 162 17.34 -1.53 5.71
N ASP A 163 18.01 -0.37 5.77
CA ASP A 163 18.60 0.14 7.01
C ASP A 163 17.63 1.19 7.62
N PRO A 164 16.81 0.81 8.61
CA PRO A 164 15.77 1.70 9.12
C PRO A 164 16.32 2.94 9.85
N THR A 165 17.61 2.97 10.18
CA THR A 165 18.26 4.13 10.81
C THR A 165 18.54 5.28 9.83
N LYS A 166 18.44 5.02 8.52
CA LYS A 166 18.89 5.94 7.45
C LYS A 166 17.77 6.52 6.60
N VAL A 167 16.50 6.33 7.00
CA VAL A 167 15.34 6.72 6.18
C VAL A 167 15.36 8.22 5.96
N SER A 168 15.43 8.61 4.69
CA SER A 168 15.63 10.01 4.28
C SER A 168 14.56 10.55 3.32
N GLY A 169 13.57 9.74 2.99
CA GLY A 169 12.46 10.10 2.10
C GLY A 169 11.35 9.06 2.18
N ILE A 170 10.12 9.53 2.00
CA ILE A 170 8.92 8.72 1.78
C ILE A 170 8.35 9.11 0.42
N ASP A 171 8.10 8.11 -0.43
CA ASP A 171 7.53 8.31 -1.75
C ASP A 171 6.30 7.42 -1.96
N PHE A 172 5.35 7.87 -2.76
CA PHE A 172 4.19 7.10 -3.19
C PHE A 172 4.21 6.90 -4.71
N TYR A 173 3.95 5.68 -5.16
CA TYR A 173 4.01 5.32 -6.57
C TYR A 173 2.74 4.60 -7.02
N VAL A 174 2.29 4.96 -8.22
CA VAL A 174 1.36 4.17 -9.03
C VAL A 174 2.16 3.66 -10.24
N LEU A 175 2.16 2.34 -10.41
CA LEU A 175 2.96 1.62 -11.40
C LEU A 175 2.03 0.77 -12.26
N PHE A 176 2.20 0.79 -13.57
CA PHE A 176 1.67 -0.15 -14.58
C PHE A 176 0.16 -0.41 -14.55
N GLN A 177 -0.61 0.40 -13.85
CA GLN A 177 -2.06 0.31 -13.76
C GLN A 177 -2.69 1.34 -14.68
N GLU A 178 -2.78 1.00 -15.96
CA GLU A 178 -3.22 1.90 -17.04
C GLU A 178 -4.56 2.59 -16.74
N GLY A 179 -4.64 3.87 -17.10
CA GLY A 179 -5.84 4.69 -16.96
C GLY A 179 -5.74 5.74 -15.85
N PRO A 180 -6.86 6.43 -15.57
CA PRO A 180 -6.88 7.49 -14.57
C PRO A 180 -6.79 6.92 -13.15
N PHE A 181 -6.10 7.63 -12.27
CA PHE A 181 -6.11 7.39 -10.84
C PHE A 181 -6.29 8.69 -10.06
N SER A 182 -6.88 8.57 -8.87
CA SER A 182 -6.94 9.64 -7.88
C SER A 182 -6.99 9.00 -6.50
N VAL A 183 -5.95 9.16 -5.72
CA VAL A 183 -5.82 8.64 -4.37
C VAL A 183 -5.64 9.79 -3.40
N LYS A 184 -6.15 9.64 -2.18
CA LYS A 184 -5.99 10.63 -1.13
C LYS A 184 -5.37 9.98 0.09
N ILE A 185 -4.27 10.57 0.55
CA ILE A 185 -3.46 10.06 1.65
C ILE A 185 -3.59 11.06 2.79
N LEU A 186 -3.93 10.56 3.97
CA LEU A 186 -4.19 11.37 5.15
C LEU A 186 -2.93 11.49 6.02
N ASN A 187 -2.26 10.36 6.27
CA ASN A 187 -1.02 10.35 7.04
C ASN A 187 -0.17 9.11 6.80
N VAL A 188 1.09 9.21 7.22
CA VAL A 188 2.01 8.09 7.45
C VAL A 188 2.49 8.16 8.89
N THR A 189 2.38 7.05 9.61
CA THR A 189 2.74 6.97 11.04
C THR A 189 3.64 5.77 11.28
N ALA A 190 4.80 5.97 11.90
CA ALA A 190 5.61 4.87 12.41
C ALA A 190 4.96 4.29 13.67
N MET A 191 4.73 2.99 13.68
CA MET A 191 4.00 2.29 14.74
C MET A 191 4.95 1.56 15.68
N ASP A 192 4.77 1.72 16.98
CA ASP A 192 5.59 1.08 18.01
C ASP A 192 5.47 -0.45 17.97
N ARG A 193 4.27 -0.94 17.66
CA ARG A 193 3.92 -2.36 17.58
C ARG A 193 3.04 -2.64 16.38
N VAL A 194 2.93 -3.93 16.06
CA VAL A 194 1.96 -4.40 15.06
C VAL A 194 0.56 -4.10 15.59
N PRO A 195 -0.27 -3.29 14.89
CA PRO A 195 -1.62 -3.04 15.31
C PRO A 195 -2.44 -4.33 15.19
N GLU A 196 -3.39 -4.50 16.11
CA GLU A 196 -4.34 -5.62 16.03
C GLU A 196 -5.10 -5.53 14.69
N PRO A 197 -5.23 -6.62 13.91
CA PRO A 197 -5.98 -6.60 12.65
C PRO A 197 -7.43 -6.27 12.97
N PRO A 198 -8.00 -5.13 12.51
CA PRO A 198 -9.40 -4.87 12.79
C PRO A 198 -10.27 -5.55 11.74
N ALA A 199 -11.58 -5.36 11.88
CA ALA A 199 -12.53 -5.68 10.83
C ALA A 199 -12.15 -4.93 9.55
N GLY A 200 -11.60 -5.65 8.57
CA GLY A 200 -11.29 -5.09 7.25
C GLY A 200 -12.54 -4.51 6.58
N PRO A 201 -12.41 -3.78 5.46
CA PRO A 201 -13.54 -3.19 4.77
C PRO A 201 -14.55 -4.27 4.38
N THR A 202 -15.71 -4.27 5.03
CA THR A 202 -16.86 -5.11 4.70
C THR A 202 -17.77 -4.39 3.71
N THR A 203 -17.18 -3.72 2.72
CA THR A 203 -17.95 -3.04 1.68
C THR A 203 -18.83 -4.08 0.99
N PRO A 204 -20.16 -4.01 1.12
CA PRO A 204 -21.01 -5.01 0.51
C PRO A 204 -20.88 -4.92 -1.02
N LEU A 205 -20.60 -6.04 -1.66
CA LEU A 205 -20.73 -6.16 -3.11
C LEU A 205 -22.23 -6.16 -3.45
N ALA A 206 -22.64 -5.64 -4.61
CA ALA A 206 -24.06 -5.48 -4.87
C ALA A 206 -24.78 -6.81 -5.16
N ASN A 207 -24.11 -7.72 -5.88
CA ASN A 207 -24.63 -9.00 -6.38
C ASN A 207 -23.50 -9.81 -7.05
N SER A 208 -23.81 -11.03 -7.51
CA SER A 208 -22.87 -11.91 -8.25
C SER A 208 -22.20 -11.24 -9.45
N ALA A 209 -22.93 -10.46 -10.26
CA ALA A 209 -22.34 -9.76 -11.39
C ALA A 209 -21.30 -8.70 -10.96
N ALA A 210 -21.51 -8.05 -9.81
CA ALA A 210 -20.53 -7.14 -9.23
C ALA A 210 -19.29 -7.89 -8.71
N VAL A 211 -19.45 -9.10 -8.15
CA VAL A 211 -18.33 -9.97 -7.75
C VAL A 211 -17.48 -10.34 -8.97
N VAL A 212 -18.11 -10.86 -10.03
CA VAL A 212 -17.43 -11.24 -11.28
C VAL A 212 -16.72 -10.05 -11.90
N SER A 213 -17.40 -8.90 -12.03
CA SER A 213 -16.81 -7.69 -12.60
C SER A 213 -15.59 -7.19 -11.82
N LEU A 214 -15.67 -7.18 -10.49
CA LEU A 214 -14.57 -6.81 -9.60
C LEU A 214 -13.36 -7.73 -9.80
N ILE A 215 -13.59 -9.05 -9.78
CA ILE A 215 -12.52 -10.04 -9.88
C ILE A 215 -11.87 -10.00 -11.26
N SER A 216 -12.65 -10.04 -12.34
CA SER A 216 -12.12 -10.01 -13.70
C SER A 216 -11.32 -8.74 -13.99
N SER A 217 -11.81 -7.59 -13.50
CA SER A 217 -11.09 -6.32 -13.65
C SER A 217 -9.81 -6.28 -12.79
N THR A 218 -9.84 -6.86 -11.58
CA THR A 218 -8.65 -7.02 -10.73
C THR A 218 -7.62 -7.94 -11.39
N ILE A 219 -8.05 -9.08 -11.95
CA ILE A 219 -7.17 -10.04 -12.66
C ILE A 219 -6.48 -9.37 -13.82
N LYS A 220 -7.23 -8.68 -14.69
CA LYS A 220 -6.65 -7.97 -15.84
C LYS A 220 -5.54 -7.01 -15.43
N ARG A 221 -5.77 -6.21 -14.39
CA ARG A 221 -4.80 -5.24 -13.90
C ARG A 221 -3.60 -5.89 -13.21
N SER A 222 -3.86 -6.85 -12.33
CA SER A 222 -2.84 -7.47 -11.47
C SER A 222 -1.95 -8.43 -12.24
N ALA A 223 -2.48 -9.11 -13.27
CA ALA A 223 -1.71 -9.95 -14.18
C ALA A 223 -0.65 -9.13 -14.93
N TYR A 224 -1.02 -7.93 -15.42
CA TYR A 224 -0.05 -7.06 -16.07
C TYR A 224 1.06 -6.61 -15.12
N LEU A 225 0.74 -6.25 -13.87
CA LEU A 225 1.74 -5.95 -12.84
C LEU A 225 2.69 -7.12 -12.57
N TYR A 226 2.16 -8.35 -12.50
CA TYR A 226 2.96 -9.56 -12.33
C TYR A 226 3.95 -9.73 -13.50
N ASP A 227 3.46 -9.59 -14.74
CA ASP A 227 4.28 -9.72 -15.95
C ASP A 227 5.35 -8.62 -16.05
N GLN A 228 5.13 -7.45 -15.45
CA GLN A 228 6.13 -6.38 -15.29
C GLN A 228 7.11 -6.61 -14.11
N GLY A 229 7.01 -7.73 -13.41
CA GLY A 229 7.88 -8.08 -12.28
C GLY A 229 7.52 -7.39 -10.96
N TYR A 230 6.29 -6.88 -10.82
CA TYR A 230 5.75 -6.30 -9.58
C TYR A 230 4.78 -7.26 -8.91
N THR A 231 5.30 -8.45 -8.58
CA THR A 231 4.54 -9.55 -7.99
C THR A 231 3.96 -9.21 -6.62
N GLU A 232 4.62 -8.32 -5.88
CA GLU A 232 4.14 -7.76 -4.61
C GLU A 232 2.89 -6.88 -4.77
N LEU A 233 2.81 -6.07 -5.84
CA LEU A 233 1.60 -5.29 -6.14
C LEU A 233 0.47 -6.19 -6.62
N CYS A 234 0.78 -7.19 -7.45
CA CYS A 234 -0.17 -8.22 -7.87
C CYS A 234 -0.78 -8.93 -6.65
N THR A 235 0.07 -9.34 -5.71
CA THR A 235 -0.35 -9.98 -4.46
C THR A 235 -1.24 -9.06 -3.62
N ALA A 236 -0.86 -7.79 -3.46
CA ALA A 236 -1.63 -6.83 -2.66
C ALA A 236 -3.03 -6.58 -3.25
N LEU A 237 -3.14 -6.50 -4.57
CA LEU A 237 -4.43 -6.36 -5.27
C LEU A 237 -5.31 -7.60 -5.13
N TYR A 238 -4.74 -8.80 -5.32
CA TYR A 238 -5.49 -10.04 -5.14
C TYR A 238 -5.91 -10.27 -3.68
N ASP A 239 -5.05 -9.97 -2.71
CA ASP A 239 -5.38 -10.05 -1.28
C ASP A 239 -6.52 -9.10 -0.93
N ALA A 240 -6.45 -7.84 -1.38
CA ALA A 240 -7.52 -6.87 -1.15
C ALA A 240 -8.85 -7.31 -1.78
N THR A 241 -8.83 -7.83 -3.00
CA THR A 241 -10.05 -8.34 -3.66
C THR A 241 -10.60 -9.58 -2.96
N ALA A 242 -9.74 -10.53 -2.55
CA ALA A 242 -10.18 -11.70 -1.78
C ALA A 242 -10.80 -11.29 -0.42
N ARG A 243 -10.24 -10.28 0.26
CA ARG A 243 -10.83 -9.73 1.50
C ARG A 243 -12.21 -9.11 1.27
N LEU A 244 -12.39 -8.36 0.17
CA LEU A 244 -13.69 -7.79 -0.18
C LEU A 244 -14.73 -8.87 -0.42
N VAL A 245 -14.38 -9.93 -1.15
CA VAL A 245 -15.29 -11.06 -1.39
C VAL A 245 -15.63 -11.78 -0.09
N ALA A 246 -14.62 -12.17 0.69
CA ALA A 246 -14.81 -12.90 1.94
C ALA A 246 -15.58 -12.08 3.01
N GLY A 247 -15.44 -10.76 3.01
CA GLY A 247 -16.17 -9.84 3.89
C GLY A 247 -17.55 -9.40 3.38
N SER A 248 -17.93 -9.76 2.16
CA SER A 248 -19.19 -9.32 1.55
C SER A 248 -20.32 -10.30 1.81
N SER A 249 -21.32 -9.89 2.62
CA SER A 249 -22.50 -10.72 2.93
C SER A 249 -23.39 -11.08 1.74
N SER A 250 -23.26 -10.35 0.63
CA SER A 250 -23.99 -10.60 -0.62
C SER A 250 -23.33 -11.61 -1.56
N ALA A 251 -22.07 -11.96 -1.32
CA ALA A 251 -21.39 -13.01 -2.08
C ALA A 251 -21.89 -14.38 -1.60
N ALA A 252 -21.96 -15.35 -2.52
CA ALA A 252 -22.36 -16.70 -2.18
C ALA A 252 -21.47 -17.28 -1.06
N ASP A 253 -22.02 -18.11 -0.18
CA ASP A 253 -21.25 -18.70 0.93
C ASP A 253 -19.98 -19.39 0.42
N ALA A 254 -20.09 -20.17 -0.65
CA ALA A 254 -18.96 -20.84 -1.30
C ALA A 254 -17.92 -19.85 -1.87
N SER A 255 -18.33 -18.68 -2.37
CA SER A 255 -17.42 -17.63 -2.83
C SER A 255 -16.64 -17.03 -1.65
N ARG A 256 -17.33 -16.74 -0.53
CA ARG A 256 -16.66 -16.23 0.66
C ARG A 256 -15.67 -17.24 1.23
N ASP A 257 -16.06 -18.52 1.27
CA ASP A 257 -15.22 -19.62 1.75
C ASP A 257 -13.99 -19.82 0.86
N ALA A 258 -14.14 -19.79 -0.47
CA ALA A 258 -13.03 -19.89 -1.40
C ALA A 258 -12.02 -18.73 -1.26
N ALA A 259 -12.53 -17.50 -1.14
CA ALA A 259 -11.69 -16.32 -0.91
C ALA A 259 -10.96 -16.39 0.44
N CYS A 260 -11.66 -16.82 1.50
CA CYS A 260 -11.11 -17.04 2.83
C CYS A 260 -9.99 -18.11 2.81
N ALA A 261 -10.24 -19.26 2.18
CA ALA A 261 -9.25 -20.32 2.02
C ALA A 261 -8.00 -19.84 1.26
N GLY A 262 -8.17 -18.99 0.25
CA GLY A 262 -7.06 -18.35 -0.47
C GLY A 262 -6.21 -17.46 0.42
N LEU A 263 -6.85 -16.59 1.23
CA LEU A 263 -6.16 -15.72 2.19
C LEU A 263 -5.39 -16.54 3.23
N GLU A 264 -5.98 -17.60 3.77
CA GLU A 264 -5.31 -18.49 4.72
C GLU A 264 -4.11 -19.18 4.05
N ARG A 265 -4.31 -19.78 2.88
CA ARG A 265 -3.28 -20.53 2.15
C ARG A 265 -2.10 -19.65 1.77
N ALA A 266 -2.34 -18.40 1.38
CA ALA A 266 -1.31 -17.44 1.01
C ALA A 266 -0.35 -17.11 2.18
N THR A 267 -0.76 -17.34 3.43
CA THR A 267 0.11 -17.17 4.61
C THR A 267 1.00 -18.40 4.89
N GLN A 268 0.66 -19.56 4.31
CA GLN A 268 1.27 -20.84 4.64
C GLN A 268 2.28 -21.34 3.58
N VAL A 269 2.25 -20.79 2.37
CA VAL A 269 2.99 -21.36 1.23
C VAL A 269 4.44 -20.91 1.11
N SER A 270 4.70 -19.60 1.20
CA SER A 270 6.01 -19.01 0.87
C SER A 270 6.02 -17.54 1.27
N SER A 271 7.21 -16.99 1.55
CA SER A 271 7.41 -15.56 1.69
C SER A 271 7.49 -14.83 0.34
N ASP A 272 7.68 -15.57 -0.77
CA ASP A 272 7.73 -15.01 -2.12
C ASP A 272 6.35 -14.48 -2.53
N PRO A 273 6.22 -13.18 -2.87
CA PRO A 273 4.97 -12.63 -3.37
C PRO A 273 4.50 -13.32 -4.66
N ALA A 274 5.40 -13.82 -5.52
CA ALA A 274 5.00 -14.50 -6.75
C ALA A 274 4.18 -15.77 -6.49
N ASP A 275 4.59 -16.57 -5.50
CA ASP A 275 3.87 -17.77 -5.06
C ASP A 275 2.51 -17.42 -4.46
N ARG A 276 2.49 -16.40 -3.60
CA ARG A 276 1.27 -15.90 -2.95
C ARG A 276 0.26 -15.37 -3.95
N ALA A 277 0.72 -14.64 -4.98
CA ALA A 277 -0.12 -14.16 -6.07
C ALA A 277 -0.82 -15.31 -6.80
N TRP A 278 -0.12 -16.42 -7.06
CA TRP A 278 -0.72 -17.59 -7.71
C TRP A 278 -1.73 -18.33 -6.84
N VAL A 279 -1.47 -18.43 -5.54
CA VAL A 279 -2.46 -18.95 -4.58
C VAL A 279 -3.72 -18.08 -4.60
N LEU A 280 -3.57 -16.76 -4.44
CA LEU A 280 -4.70 -15.86 -4.44
C LEU A 280 -5.43 -15.84 -5.79
N ARG A 281 -4.69 -15.94 -6.91
CA ARG A 281 -5.28 -16.06 -8.25
C ARG A 281 -6.21 -17.27 -8.34
N ARG A 282 -5.77 -18.45 -7.90
CA ARG A 282 -6.62 -19.65 -7.91
C ARG A 282 -7.85 -19.49 -7.02
N ALA A 283 -7.72 -18.83 -5.87
CA ALA A 283 -8.87 -18.54 -5.01
C ALA A 283 -9.89 -17.63 -5.71
N LEU A 284 -9.43 -16.61 -6.44
CA LEU A 284 -10.31 -15.74 -7.23
C LEU A 284 -10.95 -16.47 -8.41
N ASP A 285 -10.23 -17.36 -9.09
CA ASP A 285 -10.81 -18.21 -10.14
C ASP A 285 -11.86 -19.18 -9.56
N ALA A 286 -11.68 -19.68 -8.33
CA ALA A 286 -12.68 -20.49 -7.63
C ALA A 286 -13.96 -19.69 -7.34
N VAL A 287 -13.81 -18.42 -6.94
CA VAL A 287 -14.95 -17.51 -6.75
C VAL A 287 -15.68 -17.29 -8.08
N LEU A 288 -14.96 -17.02 -9.17
CA LEU A 288 -15.57 -16.87 -10.50
C LEU A 288 -16.34 -18.12 -10.90
N ALA A 289 -15.77 -19.31 -10.69
CA ALA A 289 -16.43 -20.58 -10.99
C ALA A 289 -17.75 -20.75 -10.21
N VAL A 290 -17.78 -20.36 -8.94
CA VAL A 290 -19.01 -20.37 -8.12
C VAL A 290 -20.05 -19.38 -8.64
N GLU A 291 -19.66 -18.13 -8.88
CA GLU A 291 -20.59 -17.06 -9.30
C GLU A 291 -21.14 -17.29 -10.72
N GLU A 292 -20.38 -17.95 -11.60
CA GLU A 292 -20.77 -18.25 -12.99
C GLU A 292 -21.40 -19.64 -13.16
N GLY A 293 -21.35 -20.49 -12.13
CA GLY A 293 -21.81 -21.87 -12.22
C GLY A 293 -20.96 -22.75 -13.15
N THR A 294 -19.66 -22.45 -13.24
CA THR A 294 -18.69 -23.18 -14.07
C THR A 294 -17.77 -24.04 -13.19
N ALA A 295 -16.94 -24.88 -13.82
CA ALA A 295 -15.93 -25.65 -13.10
C ALA A 295 -14.66 -24.81 -12.91
N LEU A 296 -14.02 -24.92 -11.74
CA LEU A 296 -12.68 -24.35 -11.51
C LEU A 296 -11.69 -24.91 -12.55
N PRO A 297 -10.76 -24.09 -13.09
CA PRO A 297 -9.70 -24.58 -13.95
C PRO A 297 -8.88 -25.70 -13.29
N GLY A 298 -8.42 -26.66 -14.10
CA GLY A 298 -7.68 -27.82 -13.60
C GLY A 298 -6.30 -27.46 -13.04
N ASP A 299 -5.73 -28.33 -12.20
CA ASP A 299 -4.41 -28.12 -11.56
C ASP A 299 -3.28 -27.81 -12.53
N GLY A 300 -3.34 -28.31 -13.78
CA GLY A 300 -2.32 -28.07 -14.80
C GLY A 300 -2.14 -26.61 -15.22
N GLU A 301 -3.15 -25.77 -14.94
CA GLU A 301 -3.16 -24.34 -15.23
C GLU A 301 -2.42 -23.51 -14.17
N TYR A 302 -2.13 -24.11 -13.01
CA TYR A 302 -1.51 -23.44 -11.88
C TYR A 302 -0.09 -23.98 -11.62
N PRO A 303 0.84 -23.17 -11.07
CA PRO A 303 2.09 -23.68 -10.54
C PRO A 303 1.82 -24.56 -9.32
N LYS A 304 2.75 -25.50 -9.04
CA LYS A 304 2.63 -26.49 -7.95
C LYS A 304 2.24 -25.89 -6.60
N VAL A 305 2.71 -24.69 -6.29
CA VAL A 305 2.43 -23.99 -5.03
C VAL A 305 0.94 -23.68 -4.84
N ALA A 306 0.21 -23.46 -5.93
CA ALA A 306 -1.21 -23.15 -5.94
C ALA A 306 -2.11 -24.38 -6.21
N GLN A 307 -1.55 -25.52 -6.61
CA GLN A 307 -2.33 -26.73 -6.93
C GLN A 307 -3.02 -27.36 -5.70
N GLY A 308 -4.00 -28.23 -5.96
CA GLY A 308 -4.69 -29.02 -4.95
C GLY A 308 -6.08 -28.53 -4.56
N ASP A 309 -6.78 -29.34 -3.77
CA ASP A 309 -8.21 -29.15 -3.46
C ASP A 309 -8.46 -28.30 -2.20
N TRP A 310 -7.68 -27.23 -2.02
CA TRP A 310 -7.79 -26.37 -0.83
C TRP A 310 -8.84 -25.27 -0.98
N THR A 311 -9.35 -25.05 -2.18
CA THR A 311 -10.48 -24.13 -2.47
C THR A 311 -11.84 -24.78 -2.26
N ALA A 312 -11.94 -26.12 -2.28
CA ALA A 312 -13.18 -26.83 -2.03
C ALA A 312 -13.27 -27.27 -0.55
N ASN A 313 -14.49 -27.28 -0.01
CA ASN A 313 -14.82 -27.95 1.25
C ASN A 313 -14.24 -27.41 2.57
N LYS A 314 -13.76 -26.17 2.63
CA LYS A 314 -13.66 -25.51 3.93
C LYS A 314 -14.94 -24.72 4.22
N GLN A 315 -15.85 -25.32 4.98
CA GLN A 315 -16.72 -24.56 5.88
C GLN A 315 -15.81 -23.85 6.89
N THR A 316 -15.14 -22.76 6.52
CA THR A 316 -14.30 -22.03 7.47
C THR A 316 -15.20 -21.34 8.47
N SER A 317 -15.24 -21.87 9.69
CA SER A 317 -15.08 -21.22 11.02
C SER A 317 -15.34 -19.71 11.23
N GLY A 318 -16.02 -19.00 10.32
CA GLY A 318 -16.28 -17.57 10.36
C GLY A 318 -15.18 -16.72 9.71
N TRP A 319 -15.60 -15.57 9.16
CA TRP A 319 -14.79 -14.47 8.61
C TRP A 319 -13.63 -14.03 9.55
N ASP A 320 -13.75 -14.28 10.85
CA ASP A 320 -12.73 -13.96 11.85
C ASP A 320 -11.40 -14.72 11.64
N VAL A 321 -11.42 -15.93 11.04
CA VAL A 321 -10.21 -16.71 10.77
C VAL A 321 -9.37 -16.12 9.64
N CYS A 322 -10.00 -15.65 8.56
CA CYS A 322 -9.27 -15.09 7.41
C CYS A 322 -8.99 -13.58 7.54
N ARG A 323 -9.63 -12.91 8.50
CA ARG A 323 -9.34 -11.51 8.85
C ARG A 323 -7.93 -11.34 9.43
N SER A 324 -7.45 -12.29 10.22
CA SER A 324 -6.25 -12.15 11.06
C SER A 324 -4.92 -12.59 10.41
N GLY A 325 -4.97 -13.17 9.20
CA GLY A 325 -3.84 -13.95 8.66
C GLY A 325 -2.67 -13.19 8.04
N HIS A 326 -2.82 -11.96 7.55
CA HIS A 326 -1.72 -11.25 6.87
C HIS A 326 -1.14 -10.09 7.70
N PRO A 327 0.19 -9.94 7.73
CA PRO A 327 0.88 -8.85 8.45
C PRO A 327 0.74 -7.49 7.76
N VAL A 328 0.31 -7.47 6.48
CA VAL A 328 -0.23 -6.28 5.83
C VAL A 328 -1.72 -6.24 6.13
N THR A 329 -2.08 -5.59 7.23
CA THR A 329 -3.47 -5.46 7.69
C THR A 329 -4.03 -4.13 7.22
N TYR A 330 -5.31 -4.08 6.88
CA TYR A 330 -6.00 -2.82 6.52
C TYR A 330 -6.84 -2.30 7.69
N PRO A 331 -6.30 -1.55 8.67
CA PRO A 331 -7.12 -1.02 9.73
C PRO A 331 -8.09 0.11 9.37
N ILE A 332 -9.40 0.00 9.63
CA ILE A 332 -10.31 1.15 9.50
C ILE A 332 -10.17 2.06 10.72
N VAL A 333 -9.94 3.35 10.48
CA VAL A 333 -10.09 4.40 11.51
C VAL A 333 -11.27 5.26 11.11
N LYS A 334 -12.36 5.25 11.91
CA LYS A 334 -13.41 6.27 11.78
C LYS A 334 -12.75 7.63 12.00
N PRO A 335 -12.98 8.65 11.14
CA PRO A 335 -12.41 9.97 11.36
C PRO A 335 -12.84 10.47 12.74
N SER A 336 -11.89 10.64 13.65
CA SER A 336 -12.11 11.40 14.86
C SER A 336 -12.42 12.83 14.44
N ALA A 337 -13.61 13.32 14.78
CA ALA A 337 -13.96 14.72 14.62
C ALA A 337 -12.84 15.57 15.26
N PRO A 338 -12.42 16.68 14.65
CA PRO A 338 -11.43 17.56 15.26
C PRO A 338 -11.95 17.96 16.64
N SER A 339 -11.17 17.64 17.67
CA SER A 339 -11.41 18.07 19.04
C SER A 339 -11.47 19.58 19.06
N ALA A 340 -12.68 20.12 19.25
CA ALA A 340 -12.90 21.53 19.51
C ALA A 340 -12.38 21.85 20.91
N ASP A 341 -11.07 22.11 21.00
CA ASP A 341 -10.47 22.66 22.20
C ASP A 341 -9.74 23.95 21.83
N SER A 342 -10.52 25.03 21.78
CA SER A 342 -9.99 26.39 21.82
C SER A 342 -10.99 27.23 22.62
N SER A 343 -10.75 27.34 23.92
CA SER A 343 -11.33 28.40 24.73
C SER A 343 -10.55 29.70 24.50
N PRO A 344 -11.22 30.86 24.47
CA PRO A 344 -10.67 32.09 23.90
C PRO A 344 -9.83 32.87 24.93
N ALA A 345 -8.66 33.35 24.51
CA ALA A 345 -7.93 34.39 25.22
C ALA A 345 -8.14 35.73 24.52
N THR A 346 -8.72 36.67 25.26
CA THR A 346 -9.11 38.01 24.86
C THR A 346 -7.96 39.01 24.92
N ALA A 347 -7.94 39.92 23.94
CA ALA A 347 -7.36 41.30 23.94
C ALA A 347 -5.81 41.43 24.04
N ALA A 348 -5.12 42.33 23.32
CA ALA A 348 -5.46 43.72 23.00
C ALA A 348 -4.50 44.35 21.94
N ALA A 349 -5.05 45.28 21.15
CA ALA A 349 -4.48 46.56 20.65
C ALA A 349 -3.25 46.62 19.71
N THR A 350 -3.55 47.01 18.46
CA THR A 350 -2.83 47.80 17.42
C THR A 350 -2.34 49.20 17.94
N PRO A 351 -1.66 50.12 17.18
CA PRO A 351 -1.48 50.22 15.71
C PRO A 351 -0.14 50.78 15.15
N ALA A 352 -0.14 50.92 13.80
CA ALA A 352 0.66 51.79 12.90
C ALA A 352 1.91 51.17 12.26
N GLY A 353 2.19 51.29 10.95
CA GLY A 353 1.51 51.95 9.84
C GLY A 353 2.41 51.98 8.58
N LEU A 354 1.78 52.14 7.40
CA LEU A 354 2.25 52.78 6.16
C LEU A 354 3.38 52.18 5.29
N GLY A 355 3.11 52.12 3.98
CA GLY A 355 4.08 52.24 2.87
C GLY A 355 4.15 51.01 1.95
N ALA A 356 3.41 50.97 0.84
CA ALA A 356 3.78 51.46 -0.50
C ALA A 356 4.49 50.40 -1.39
N GLU A 357 3.78 49.99 -2.45
CA GLU A 357 4.29 49.40 -3.71
C GLU A 357 5.16 50.42 -4.51
N PRO A 358 5.90 50.11 -5.61
CA PRO A 358 5.63 49.07 -6.63
C PRO A 358 6.82 48.36 -7.35
N GLY A 359 6.48 47.28 -8.08
CA GLY A 359 6.84 46.97 -9.48
C GLY A 359 8.29 46.87 -9.99
N SER A 360 8.63 45.71 -10.59
CA SER A 360 9.45 45.53 -11.83
C SER A 360 9.83 44.04 -11.96
N SER A 361 9.27 43.23 -12.87
CA SER A 361 9.62 43.04 -14.29
C SER A 361 11.10 42.73 -14.56
N VAL A 362 11.45 41.45 -14.74
CA VAL A 362 12.60 41.04 -15.58
C VAL A 362 12.22 39.84 -16.45
N SER A 363 12.59 39.99 -17.72
CA SER A 363 12.27 39.25 -18.91
C SER A 363 13.07 37.97 -19.15
N HIS A 364 12.50 37.12 -20.01
CA HIS A 364 13.13 36.02 -20.74
C HIS A 364 14.53 36.29 -21.30
N ALA A 365 15.38 35.26 -21.25
CA ALA A 365 16.41 35.03 -22.28
C ALA A 365 16.57 33.53 -22.54
N SER A 366 16.26 33.16 -23.78
CA SER A 366 16.46 31.85 -24.41
C SER A 366 17.92 31.61 -24.81
N ARG A 367 18.32 30.32 -24.86
CA ARG A 367 19.09 29.62 -25.93
C ARG A 367 20.19 28.73 -25.35
N GLY A 368 20.24 27.50 -25.85
CA GLY A 368 21.36 26.58 -25.66
C GLY A 368 21.02 25.15 -26.06
N ALA A 369 20.84 24.93 -27.37
CA ALA A 369 20.78 23.59 -27.95
C ALA A 369 22.17 22.95 -27.95
N VAL A 370 22.27 21.68 -27.54
CA VAL A 370 23.39 20.80 -27.90
C VAL A 370 22.83 19.44 -28.30
N HIS A 371 23.25 19.00 -29.48
CA HIS A 371 22.86 17.78 -30.18
C HIS A 371 23.76 16.58 -29.80
N LEU A 372 23.17 15.39 -29.93
CA LEU A 372 23.75 14.07 -30.25
C LEU A 372 24.68 13.40 -29.22
N THR A 373 24.30 12.21 -28.76
CA THR A 373 24.73 10.97 -29.45
C THR A 373 23.88 9.77 -29.04
N SER A 374 23.40 9.04 -30.04
CA SER A 374 22.69 7.77 -29.95
C SER A 374 23.63 6.65 -29.52
N VAL A 375 23.15 5.74 -28.67
CA VAL A 375 23.68 4.37 -28.58
C VAL A 375 22.50 3.41 -28.72
N ILE A 376 22.60 2.59 -29.76
CA ILE A 376 21.74 1.45 -30.10
C ILE A 376 22.39 0.20 -29.48
N MET A 377 21.53 -0.71 -29.00
CA MET A 377 21.66 -2.18 -28.87
C MET A 377 21.29 -2.65 -27.46
N ALA A 378 20.75 -3.85 -27.22
CA ALA A 378 19.95 -4.83 -27.95
C ALA A 378 19.79 -6.03 -27.00
N THR A 379 18.62 -6.67 -27.02
CA THR A 379 18.38 -8.12 -26.83
C THR A 379 18.75 -8.85 -25.51
N ALA A 380 17.67 -9.34 -24.89
CA ALA A 380 17.37 -10.74 -24.54
C ALA A 380 17.96 -11.40 -23.28
N ALA A 381 17.06 -11.84 -22.40
CA ALA A 381 17.08 -13.18 -21.83
C ALA A 381 15.64 -13.60 -21.48
N GLY A 382 15.07 -14.49 -22.30
CA GLY A 382 13.77 -15.10 -22.04
C GLY A 382 13.89 -16.10 -20.89
N LEU A 383 13.29 -15.76 -19.75
CA LEU A 383 12.83 -16.73 -18.78
C LEU A 383 11.37 -17.01 -19.12
N LEU A 384 10.99 -18.28 -19.29
CA LEU A 384 9.60 -18.70 -19.48
C LEU A 384 8.80 -18.40 -18.19
N LEU A 385 8.43 -17.14 -17.99
CA LEU A 385 7.33 -16.77 -17.11
C LEU A 385 6.06 -17.28 -17.80
N ARG A 386 5.45 -18.32 -17.23
CA ARG A 386 4.05 -18.65 -17.54
C ARG A 386 3.24 -17.41 -17.16
N SER A 387 2.85 -16.63 -18.16
CA SER A 387 2.06 -15.41 -17.95
C SER A 387 0.72 -15.78 -17.32
N CYS A 388 0.28 -14.94 -16.40
CA CYS A 388 -1.02 -15.06 -15.73
C CYS A 388 -2.21 -14.91 -16.70
N PHE A 389 -1.96 -14.51 -17.97
CA PHE A 389 -2.98 -14.27 -18.99
C PHE A 389 -3.57 -15.53 -19.64
N SER A 390 -2.94 -16.71 -19.57
CA SER A 390 -3.42 -17.88 -20.31
C SER A 390 -4.74 -18.49 -19.80
N LEU A 391 -5.35 -17.91 -18.77
CA LEU A 391 -6.58 -18.39 -18.11
C LEU A 391 -7.80 -17.47 -18.30
N VAL A 392 -7.72 -16.44 -19.16
CA VAL A 392 -8.84 -15.51 -19.44
C VAL A 392 -9.25 -15.56 -20.89
#